data_AF-A0A961NW51-F1
#
_entry.id   AF-A0A961NW51-F1
#
_cell.length_a   1.000
_cell.length_b   1.000
_cell.length_c   1.000
_cell.angle_alpha   90.00
_cell.angle_beta   90.00
_cell.angle_gamma   90.00
#
_symmetry.space_group_name_H-M   'P 1'
#
loop_
_entity.id
_entity.type
_entity.pdbx_description
1 polymer ?
#
loop_
_entity_poly.entity_id
_entity_poly.type
_entity_poly.pdbx_seq_one_letter_code
_entity_poly.pdbx_strand_id
1 'polypeptide(L)' 'PVLSDIPNTEQLGKVIYTDYLLLFQLAGLVLLVAMIGAIVLTIRHRKDIKRQNVISQMHRDPKAAIKMIDVKPGQGL' A
#
# COMPACT_ATOMS: atom_id res chain seq x y z
N PRO A 1 51.28 6.35 -23.35
CA PRO A 1 50.29 6.01 -22.30
C PRO A 1 49.20 7.09 -22.25
N VAL A 2 47.96 6.77 -22.62
CA VAL A 2 46.85 7.73 -22.55
C VAL A 2 46.53 8.02 -21.09
N LEU A 3 47.07 9.14 -20.59
CA LEU A 3 46.58 9.79 -19.40
C LEU A 3 45.33 10.54 -19.83
N SER A 4 44.16 9.92 -19.65
CA SER A 4 42.90 10.62 -19.81
C SER A 4 42.76 11.59 -18.63
N ASP A 5 43.00 12.88 -18.86
CA ASP A 5 42.78 13.95 -17.87
C ASP A 5 41.31 14.07 -17.43
N ILE A 6 40.42 13.31 -18.06
CA ILE A 6 38.99 13.27 -17.78
C ILE A 6 38.70 12.14 -16.79
N PRO A 7 38.07 12.44 -15.63
CA PRO A 7 37.68 11.42 -14.65
C PRO A 7 36.76 10.36 -15.24
N ASN A 8 36.91 9.11 -14.82
CA ASN A 8 36.07 7.99 -15.26
C ASN A 8 34.56 8.25 -15.02
N THR A 9 34.19 8.94 -13.94
CA THR A 9 32.81 9.33 -13.66
C THR A 9 32.23 10.23 -14.73
N GLU A 10 33.03 11.15 -15.27
CA GLU A 10 32.60 12.05 -16.35
C GLU A 10 32.47 11.28 -17.67
N GLN A 11 33.39 10.38 -17.97
CA GLN A 11 33.32 9.53 -19.16
C GLN A 11 32.07 8.64 -19.13
N LEU A 12 31.79 8.02 -17.97
CA LEU A 12 30.59 7.21 -17.79
C LEU A 12 29.31 8.04 -17.89
N GLY A 13 29.30 9.23 -17.28
CA GLY A 13 28.19 10.17 -17.36
C GLY A 13 27.88 10.55 -18.81
N LYS A 14 28.90 10.85 -19.62
CA LYS A 14 28.74 11.14 -21.05
C LYS A 14 27.98 10.02 -21.76
N VAL A 15 28.45 8.78 -21.65
CA VAL A 15 27.84 7.63 -22.33
C VAL A 15 26.41 7.35 -21.83
N ILE A 16 26.16 7.44 -20.52
CA ILE A 16 24.82 7.21 -19.94
C ILE A 16 23.81 8.26 -20.41
N TYR A 17 24.20 9.54 -20.44
CA TYR A 17 23.29 10.64 -20.74
C TYR A 17 23.18 10.99 -22.23
N THR A 18 24.12 10.59 -23.09
CA THR A 18 24.02 10.81 -24.54
C THR A 18 23.50 9.59 -25.28
N ASP A 19 24.12 8.42 -25.08
CA ASP A 19 23.90 7.27 -25.96
C ASP A 19 22.85 6.32 -25.39
N TYR A 20 22.79 6.19 -24.06
CA TYR A 20 21.95 5.21 -23.36
C TYR A 20 20.84 5.83 -22.48
N LEU A 21 20.43 7.05 -22.78
CA LEU A 21 19.42 7.78 -22.00
C LEU A 21 18.13 6.96 -21.84
N LEU A 22 17.67 6.31 -22.90
CA LEU A 22 16.44 5.50 -22.86
C LEU A 22 16.56 4.30 -21.91
N LEU A 23 17.68 3.57 -21.95
CA LEU A 23 17.93 2.44 -21.04
C LEU A 23 18.02 2.90 -19.59
N PHE A 24 18.66 4.05 -19.35
CA PHE A 24 18.73 4.65 -18.03
C PHE A 24 17.34 5.02 -17.49
N GLN A 25 16.48 5.61 -18.33
CA GLN A 25 15.11 5.94 -17.95
C GLN A 25 14.28 4.68 -17.63
N LEU A 26 14.43 3.61 -18.43
CA LEU A 26 13.76 2.34 -18.17
C LEU A 26 14.23 1.71 -16.86
N ALA A 27 15.53 1.77 -16.54
CA ALA A 27 16.04 1.33 -15.24
C ALA A 27 15.41 2.12 -14.08
N GLY A 28 15.19 3.43 -14.25
CA GLY A 28 14.43 4.25 -13.30
C GLY A 28 13.00 3.78 -13.08
N LEU A 29 12.29 3.41 -14.15
CA LEU A 29 10.94 2.84 -14.05
C LEU A 29 10.95 1.47 -13.35
N VAL A 30 11.95 0.63 -13.62
CA VAL A 30 12.12 -0.65 -12.94
C VAL A 30 12.32 -0.44 -11.43
N LEU A 31 13.16 0.51 -11.03
CA LEU A 31 13.37 0.86 -9.62
C LEU A 31 12.09 1.36 -8.95
N LEU A 32 11.29 2.17 -9.66
CA LEU A 32 10.00 2.65 -9.15
C LEU A 32 9.03 1.48 -8.90
N VAL A 33 8.90 0.57 -9.87
CA VAL A 33 8.04 -0.62 -9.74
C VAL A 33 8.54 -1.53 -8.62
N ALA A 34 9.86 -1.71 -8.48
CA ALA A 34 10.46 -2.51 -7.41
C ALA A 34 10.11 -1.96 -6.03
N MET A 35 10.15 -0.64 -5.84
CA MET A 35 9.78 0.01 -4.58
C MET A 35 8.30 -0.25 -4.22
N ILE A 36 7.40 -0.09 -5.20
CA ILE A 36 5.96 -0.38 -5.02
C ILE A 36 5.78 -1.86 -4.67
N GLY A 37 6.46 -2.77 -5.37
CA GLY A 37 6.40 -4.21 -5.12
C GLY A 37 6.83 -4.58 -3.70
N ALA A 38 7.94 -4.02 -3.21
CA ALA A 38 8.44 -4.28 -1.86
C ALA A 38 7.46 -3.81 -0.77
N ILE A 39 6.86 -2.63 -0.96
CA ILE A 39 5.85 -2.08 -0.04
C ILE A 39 4.62 -2.99 -0.02
N VAL A 40 4.05 -3.32 -1.18
CA VAL A 40 2.82 -4.13 -1.26
C VAL A 40 3.05 -5.55 -0.72
N LEU A 41 4.23 -6.13 -0.91
CA LEU A 41 4.56 -7.46 -0.40
C LEU A 41 4.67 -7.50 1.13
N THR A 42 5.12 -6.41 1.75
CA THR A 42 5.33 -6.34 3.21
C THR A 42 4.14 -5.77 3.97
N ILE A 43 3.22 -5.05 3.31
CA ILE A 43 2.00 -4.56 3.93
C ILE A 43 1.13 -5.74 4.38
N ARG A 44 1.05 -5.94 5.69
CA ARG A 44 0.18 -6.93 6.32
C ARG A 44 -1.11 -6.28 6.81
N HIS A 45 -2.22 -6.61 6.17
CA HIS A 45 -3.55 -6.24 6.68
C HIS A 45 -3.91 -7.16 7.86
N ARG A 46 -3.97 -6.61 9.08
CA ARG A 46 -4.55 -7.35 10.22
C ARG A 46 -6.05 -7.52 9.97
N LYS A 47 -6.53 -8.77 10.02
CA LYS A 47 -7.97 -9.12 9.91
C LYS A 47 -8.66 -9.14 11.28
N ASP A 48 -7.89 -9.15 12.35
CA ASP A 48 -8.34 -9.32 13.74
C ASP A 48 -8.80 -7.99 14.37
N ILE A 49 -8.90 -6.94 13.57
CA ILE A 49 -9.38 -5.62 13.98
C ILE A 49 -10.86 -5.52 13.62
N LYS A 50 -11.70 -5.22 14.61
CA LYS A 50 -13.12 -4.91 14.38
C LYS A 50 -13.21 -3.63 13.56
N ARG A 51 -13.42 -3.76 12.25
CA ARG A 51 -13.71 -2.62 11.38
C ARG A 51 -15.16 -2.24 11.53
N GLN A 52 -15.41 -1.02 12.00
CA GLN A 52 -16.74 -0.45 12.03
C GLN A 52 -17.11 0.03 10.63
N ASN A 53 -18.24 -0.45 10.11
CA ASN A 53 -18.89 0.21 8.99
C ASN A 53 -19.96 1.14 9.56
N VAL A 54 -19.72 2.46 9.47
CA VAL A 54 -20.59 3.50 10.03
C VAL A 54 -21.94 3.53 9.31
N ILE A 55 -21.93 3.33 7.99
CA ILE A 55 -23.14 3.32 7.15
C ILE A 55 -24.05 2.15 7.56
N SER A 56 -23.49 0.95 7.75
CA SER A 56 -24.27 -0.20 8.22
C SER A 56 -24.78 -0.03 9.66
N GLN A 57 -24.10 0.76 10.50
CA GLN A 57 -24.54 1.04 11.86
C GLN A 57 -25.67 2.08 11.88
N MET A 58 -25.59 3.12 11.07
CA MET A 58 -26.60 4.18 10.99
C MET A 58 -27.91 3.70 10.36
N HIS A 59 -27.85 2.85 9.33
CA HIS A 59 -29.04 2.33 8.64
C HIS A 59 -29.60 1.02 9.23
N ARG A 60 -29.16 0.63 10.43
CA ARG A 60 -29.70 -0.54 11.11
C ARG A 60 -31.17 -0.30 11.46
N ASP A 61 -32.05 -1.23 11.06
CA ASP A 61 -33.48 -1.16 11.37
C ASP A 61 -33.71 -1.23 12.90
N PRO A 62 -34.31 -0.19 13.51
CA PRO A 62 -34.64 -0.19 14.93
C PRO A 62 -35.58 -1.33 15.35
N LYS A 63 -36.48 -1.79 14.46
CA LYS A 63 -37.44 -2.86 14.75
C LYS A 63 -36.76 -4.22 14.90
N ALA A 64 -35.66 -4.45 14.18
CA ALA A 64 -34.84 -5.65 14.33
C ALA A 64 -33.87 -5.56 15.54
N ALA A 65 -33.75 -4.39 16.17
CA ALA A 65 -32.77 -4.15 17.21
C ALA A 65 -33.26 -4.47 18.62
N ILE A 66 -34.56 -4.42 18.86
CA ILE A 66 -35.17 -4.56 20.19
C ILE A 66 -36.28 -5.60 20.13
N LYS A 67 -36.17 -6.64 20.97
CA LYS A 67 -37.24 -7.61 21.19
C LYS A 67 -37.83 -7.33 22.57
N MET A 68 -39.05 -6.83 22.61
CA MET A 68 -39.81 -6.72 23.86
C MET A 68 -40.22 -8.12 24.29
N ILE A 69 -39.66 -8.60 25.39
CA ILE A 69 -40.08 -9.86 26.03
C ILE A 69 -40.83 -9.46 27.29
N ASP A 70 -42.10 -9.87 27.39
CA ASP A 70 -42.88 -9.74 28.61
C ASP A 70 -42.59 -10.96 29.49
N VAL A 71 -41.87 -10.74 30.59
CA VAL A 71 -41.45 -11.80 31.50
C VAL A 71 -42.42 -11.82 32.67
N LYS A 72 -43.08 -12.97 32.91
CA LYS A 72 -43.97 -13.12 34.06
C LYS A 72 -43.17 -13.00 35.36
N PRO A 73 -43.64 -12.23 36.36
CA PRO A 73 -42.94 -12.09 37.64
C PRO A 73 -42.70 -13.46 38.29
N GLY A 74 -41.43 -13.76 38.61
CA GLY A 74 -41.04 -15.03 39.26
C GLY A 74 -40.53 -16.13 38.34
N GLN A 75 -40.54 -15.95 37.01
CA GLN A 75 -39.72 -16.76 36.10
C GLN A 75 -38.52 -15.94 35.66
N GLY A 76 -37.35 -16.19 36.26
CA GLY A 76 -36.08 -15.78 35.66
C GLY A 76 -35.89 -16.49 34.31
N LEU A 77 -35.08 -15.90 33.44
CA LEU A 77 -34.65 -16.54 32.19
C LEU A 77 -33.98 -17.89 32.45
#